data_AF-H9GRT6-F1
#
_entry.id   AF-H9GRT6-F1
#
_cell.length_a   1.000
_cell.length_b   1.000
_cell.length_c   1.000
_cell.angle_alpha   90.00
_cell.angle_beta   90.00
_cell.angle_gamma   90.00
#
_symmetry.space_group_name_H-M   'P 1'
#
loop_
_entity.id
_entity.type
_entity.pdbx_description
1 polymer ?
#
loop_
_entity_poly.entity_id
_entity_poly.type
_entity_poly.pdbx_seq_one_letter_code
_entity_poly.pdbx_strand_id
1 'polypeptide(L)'
;MSCSDKILRWNVLGLQGALLSHFLRPVYLRSVTLGYLYSQGHLTRAICCRMSRDGDTFQAGLPAPYVVNHPEVGRVSVYDSARQTGKTKESSVNWALPDDTDVEVLDGTKGKVDGPKLDVSRVSKRHLFALFQSLCAKAERRDLQALPSYSEAKEAARAYQGAKGQFFWALQEMGYGSWICKPQEEKAFSLAEA
;
A
#
# COMPACT_ATOMS: atom_id res chain seq x y z
N MET A 1 3.93 5.26 -10.38
CA MET A 1 2.66 5.50 -9.66
C MET A 1 2.87 6.49 -8.54
N SER A 2 2.06 7.55 -8.51
CA SER A 2 2.14 8.62 -7.50
C SER A 2 1.58 8.19 -6.13
N CYS A 3 1.74 9.02 -5.09
CA CYS A 3 1.12 8.78 -3.78
C CYS A 3 -0.41 8.77 -3.87
N SER A 4 -1.00 9.70 -4.63
CA SER A 4 -2.45 9.75 -4.85
C SER A 4 -2.97 8.47 -5.50
N ASP A 5 -2.24 7.93 -6.50
CA ASP A 5 -2.63 6.66 -7.14
C ASP A 5 -2.54 5.48 -6.17
N LYS A 6 -1.53 5.46 -5.29
CA LYS A 6 -1.39 4.42 -4.25
C LYS A 6 -2.54 4.49 -3.25
N ILE A 7 -2.92 5.68 -2.78
CA ILE A 7 -4.07 5.85 -1.89
C ILE A 7 -5.36 5.44 -2.59
N LEU A 8 -5.53 5.78 -3.87
CA LEU A 8 -6.67 5.30 -4.65
C LEU A 8 -6.74 3.78 -4.67
N ARG A 9 -5.61 3.12 -4.93
CA ARG A 9 -5.54 1.66 -4.91
C ARG A 9 -5.90 1.10 -3.54
N TRP A 10 -5.51 1.75 -2.45
CA TRP A 10 -5.92 1.35 -1.09
C TRP A 10 -7.42 1.55 -0.85
N ASN A 11 -8.01 2.60 -1.41
CA ASN A 11 -9.46 2.81 -1.37
C ASN A 11 -10.27 1.80 -2.21
N VAL A 12 -9.62 0.91 -2.97
CA VAL A 12 -10.30 -0.20 -3.65
C VAL A 12 -9.92 -1.54 -3.04
N LEU A 13 -8.61 -1.81 -2.92
CA LEU A 13 -8.08 -3.11 -2.52
C LEU A 13 -7.81 -3.26 -1.02
N GLY A 14 -7.98 -2.17 -0.26
CA GLY A 14 -7.60 -2.08 1.14
C GLY A 14 -6.09 -1.89 1.37
N LEU A 15 -5.76 -1.41 2.57
CA LEU A 15 -4.40 -1.11 3.04
C LEU A 15 -3.56 -2.37 3.29
N GLN A 16 -4.20 -3.45 3.70
CA GLN A 16 -3.57 -4.68 4.18
C GLN A 16 -2.74 -5.40 3.08
N GLY A 17 -3.06 -5.14 1.81
CA GLY A 17 -2.39 -5.78 0.67
C GLY A 17 -2.69 -7.27 0.54
N ALA A 18 -2.04 -7.92 -0.43
CA ALA A 18 -2.33 -9.31 -0.79
C ALA A 18 -2.04 -10.30 0.36
N LEU A 19 -0.89 -10.18 1.03
CA LEU A 19 -0.49 -11.15 2.07
C LEU A 19 -1.47 -11.16 3.24
N LEU A 20 -1.78 -10.00 3.83
CA LEU A 20 -2.69 -9.96 4.97
C LEU A 20 -4.16 -10.20 4.58
N SER A 21 -4.52 -10.11 3.30
CA SER A 21 -5.88 -10.46 2.85
C SER A 21 -6.24 -11.94 3.02
N HIS A 22 -5.24 -12.80 3.26
CA HIS A 22 -5.46 -14.19 3.67
C HIS A 22 -6.06 -14.34 5.07
N PHE A 23 -5.92 -13.31 5.91
CA PHE A 23 -6.33 -13.32 7.32
C PHE A 23 -7.39 -12.26 7.63
N LEU A 24 -7.41 -11.16 6.89
CA LEU A 24 -8.23 -9.99 7.15
C LEU A 24 -9.17 -9.70 5.99
N ARG A 25 -10.38 -9.23 6.32
CA ARG A 25 -11.20 -8.48 5.36
C ARG A 25 -10.49 -7.18 4.96
N PRO A 26 -10.82 -6.58 3.80
CA PRO A 26 -10.21 -5.33 3.37
C PRO A 26 -10.33 -4.24 4.43
N VAL A 27 -9.19 -3.60 4.73
CA VAL A 27 -9.10 -2.52 5.73
C VAL A 27 -8.95 -1.20 4.98
N TYR A 28 -9.84 -0.25 5.26
CA TYR A 28 -9.85 1.05 4.59
C TYR A 28 -9.60 2.18 5.58
N LEU A 29 -9.01 3.28 5.10
CA LEU A 29 -8.95 4.51 5.87
C LEU A 29 -10.36 5.08 6.01
N ARG A 30 -10.77 5.38 7.24
CA ARG A 30 -11.99 6.13 7.48
C ARG A 30 -11.85 7.59 7.04
N SER A 31 -10.68 8.17 7.24
CA SER A 31 -10.41 9.59 6.95
C SER A 31 -9.01 9.84 6.39
N VAL A 32 -8.86 10.90 5.61
CA VAL A 32 -7.59 11.43 5.12
C VAL A 32 -7.51 12.93 5.43
N THR A 33 -6.55 13.31 6.26
CA THR A 33 -6.34 14.71 6.67
C THR A 33 -5.06 15.24 6.04
N LEU A 34 -5.14 16.39 5.37
CA LEU A 34 -3.98 17.08 4.83
C LEU A 34 -3.55 18.25 5.73
N GLY A 35 -2.26 18.33 6.02
CA GLY A 35 -1.67 19.48 6.70
C GLY A 35 -1.64 20.74 5.82
N TYR A 36 -1.40 20.56 4.51
CA TYR A 36 -1.21 21.65 3.55
C TYR A 36 -1.77 21.28 2.17
N LEU A 37 -1.99 22.28 1.31
CA LEU A 37 -2.53 22.13 -0.06
C LEU A 37 -3.86 21.37 -0.15
N TYR A 38 -4.74 21.55 0.84
CA TYR A 38 -6.07 20.94 0.81
C TYR A 38 -6.98 21.65 -0.20
N SER A 39 -7.52 20.86 -1.13
CA SER A 39 -8.71 21.20 -1.89
C SER A 39 -9.59 19.98 -1.95
N GLN A 40 -10.82 20.10 -1.45
CA GLN A 40 -11.76 18.98 -1.34
C GLN A 40 -11.97 18.30 -2.69
N GLY A 41 -12.33 19.06 -3.73
CA GLY A 41 -12.62 18.51 -5.06
C GLY A 41 -11.42 17.88 -5.76
N HIS A 42 -10.20 18.41 -5.55
CA HIS A 42 -8.98 17.80 -6.10
C HIS A 42 -8.61 16.52 -5.35
N LEU A 43 -8.69 16.55 -4.01
CA LEU A 43 -8.33 15.41 -3.17
C LEU A 43 -9.28 14.23 -3.39
N THR A 44 -10.60 14.43 -3.26
CA THR A 44 -11.58 13.35 -3.41
C THR A 44 -11.52 12.72 -4.79
N ARG A 45 -11.40 13.55 -5.85
CA ARG A 45 -11.19 13.05 -7.22
C ARG A 45 -9.94 12.19 -7.33
N ALA A 46 -8.82 12.63 -6.76
CA ALA A 46 -7.55 11.93 -6.89
C ALA A 46 -7.52 10.59 -6.15
N ILE A 47 -8.16 10.49 -4.98
CA ILE A 47 -8.03 9.33 -4.08
C ILE A 47 -9.22 8.37 -4.10
N CYS A 48 -10.39 8.73 -4.63
CA CYS A 48 -11.54 7.81 -4.68
C CYS A 48 -12.50 8.11 -5.84
N CYS A 49 -13.06 9.32 -5.91
CA CYS A 49 -14.24 9.64 -6.73
C CYS A 49 -14.03 9.51 -8.24
N ARG A 50 -12.79 9.51 -8.75
CA ARG A 50 -12.57 9.23 -10.18
C ARG A 50 -12.96 7.82 -10.61
N MET A 51 -13.02 6.87 -9.67
CA MET A 51 -13.51 5.51 -9.92
C MET A 51 -15.04 5.39 -9.90
N SER A 52 -15.74 6.47 -9.56
CA SER A 52 -17.21 6.53 -9.51
C SER A 52 -17.77 7.55 -10.53
N ARG A 53 -16.97 7.93 -11.54
CA ARG A 53 -17.38 8.88 -12.59
C ARG A 53 -18.63 8.40 -13.32
N ASP A 54 -18.68 7.10 -13.61
CA ASP A 54 -19.74 6.45 -14.39
C ASP A 54 -20.76 5.77 -13.43
N GLY A 55 -21.02 6.42 -12.29
CA GLY A 55 -21.88 5.92 -11.21
C GLY A 55 -21.30 4.71 -10.48
N ASP A 56 -22.17 3.76 -10.12
CA ASP A 56 -21.81 2.54 -9.38
C ASP A 56 -21.30 1.40 -10.28
N THR A 57 -21.10 1.65 -11.58
CA THR A 57 -20.71 0.60 -12.55
C THR A 57 -19.44 -0.14 -12.12
N PHE A 58 -18.39 0.59 -11.72
CA PHE A 58 -17.15 -0.03 -11.25
C PHE A 58 -17.35 -0.75 -9.91
N GLN A 59 -18.09 -0.14 -8.98
CA GLN A 59 -18.41 -0.73 -7.68
C GLN A 59 -19.16 -2.06 -7.82
N ALA A 60 -20.15 -2.13 -8.72
CA ALA A 60 -20.91 -3.34 -8.99
C ALA A 60 -20.07 -4.46 -9.63
N GLY A 61 -18.98 -4.10 -10.31
CA GLY A 61 -18.03 -5.06 -10.86
C GLY A 61 -17.08 -5.68 -9.85
N LEU A 62 -16.86 -5.04 -8.69
CA LEU A 62 -15.90 -5.51 -7.69
C LEU A 62 -16.37 -6.79 -6.98
N PRO A 63 -15.50 -7.80 -6.80
CA PRO A 63 -15.85 -8.98 -6.03
C PRO A 63 -16.04 -8.60 -4.56
N ALA A 64 -17.05 -9.18 -3.92
CA ALA A 64 -17.16 -9.09 -2.47
C ALA A 64 -15.88 -9.64 -1.81
N PRO A 65 -15.37 -9.03 -0.73
CA PRO A 65 -15.93 -7.89 0.02
C PRO A 65 -15.32 -6.52 -0.35
N TYR A 66 -14.74 -6.36 -1.54
CA TYR A 66 -14.06 -5.12 -1.94
C TYR A 66 -15.07 -4.05 -2.35
N VAL A 67 -14.77 -2.80 -1.99
CA VAL A 67 -15.58 -1.63 -2.31
C VAL A 67 -14.70 -0.45 -2.71
N VAL A 68 -15.29 0.53 -3.39
CA VAL A 68 -14.73 1.88 -3.54
C VAL A 68 -14.99 2.67 -2.26
N ASN A 69 -13.97 2.75 -1.42
CA ASN A 69 -14.01 3.54 -0.19
C ASN A 69 -13.92 5.04 -0.49
N HIS A 70 -14.85 5.80 0.09
CA HIS A 70 -14.86 7.26 0.07
C HIS A 70 -14.55 7.78 1.48
N PRO A 71 -13.27 8.00 1.83
CA PRO A 71 -12.92 8.45 3.17
C PRO A 71 -13.39 9.89 3.42
N GLU A 72 -13.67 10.21 4.68
CA GLU A 72 -13.83 11.59 5.13
C GLU A 72 -12.53 12.37 4.81
N VAL A 73 -12.63 13.52 4.15
CA VAL A 73 -11.44 14.32 3.80
C VAL A 73 -11.44 15.64 4.54
N GLY A 74 -10.32 15.94 5.20
CA GLY A 74 -10.19 17.14 6.02
C GLY A 74 -8.85 17.83 5.89
N ARG A 75 -8.76 18.96 6.57
CA ARG A 75 -7.51 19.69 6.79
C ARG A 75 -7.35 20.02 8.27
N VAL A 76 -6.12 20.26 8.69
CA VAL A 76 -5.83 20.83 10.01
C VAL A 76 -6.33 22.28 10.09
N SER A 77 -6.68 22.73 11.29
CA SER A 77 -7.13 24.11 11.53
C SER A 77 -5.99 25.13 11.45
N VAL A 78 -4.79 24.73 11.87
CA VAL A 78 -3.59 25.56 11.90
C VAL A 78 -2.48 24.84 11.15
N TYR A 79 -1.80 25.58 10.26
CA TYR A 79 -0.60 25.14 9.58
C TYR A 79 0.36 26.33 9.50
N ASP A 80 1.33 26.37 10.40
CA ASP A 80 2.19 27.54 10.60
C ASP A 80 3.47 27.52 9.76
N SER A 81 3.71 26.48 8.94
CA SER A 81 4.92 26.43 8.11
C SER A 81 4.68 27.01 6.72
N ALA A 82 5.45 28.05 6.38
CA ALA A 82 5.50 28.51 5.00
C ALA A 82 5.98 27.37 4.07
N ARG A 83 5.56 27.41 2.80
CA ARG A 83 6.08 26.46 1.79
C ARG A 83 7.60 26.59 1.72
N GLN A 84 8.29 25.57 2.21
CA GLN A 84 9.74 25.49 2.06
C GLN A 84 10.08 25.13 0.62
N THR A 85 10.96 25.91 0.00
CA THR A 85 11.46 25.71 -1.37
C THR A 85 12.83 25.04 -1.40
N GLY A 86 13.39 24.71 -0.24
CA GLY A 86 14.65 23.99 -0.10
C GLY A 86 14.56 22.56 -0.66
N LYS A 87 15.72 21.95 -0.92
CA LYS A 87 15.80 20.55 -1.33
C LYS A 87 15.24 19.65 -0.22
N THR A 88 14.35 18.74 -0.60
CA THR A 88 13.88 17.68 0.30
C THR A 88 15.07 16.83 0.73
N LYS A 89 15.18 16.54 2.03
CA LYS A 89 16.18 15.60 2.54
C LYS A 89 15.92 14.21 1.94
N GLU A 90 16.99 13.48 1.68
CA GLU A 90 16.91 12.11 1.17
C GLU A 90 16.55 11.11 2.27
N SER A 91 16.50 11.54 3.53
CA SER A 91 16.20 10.71 4.69
C SER A 91 14.70 10.38 4.80
N SER A 92 14.37 9.13 5.14
CA SER A 92 13.01 8.70 5.46
C SER A 92 12.98 8.04 6.83
N VAL A 93 12.12 8.52 7.72
CA VAL A 93 11.99 8.00 9.09
C VAL A 93 10.71 7.19 9.20
N ASN A 94 10.76 6.03 9.85
CA ASN A 94 9.58 5.23 10.18
C ASN A 94 9.62 4.79 11.65
N TRP A 95 8.43 4.68 12.27
CA TRP A 95 8.19 4.24 13.64
C TRP A 95 6.79 3.66 13.76
N ALA A 96 6.63 2.63 14.58
CA ALA A 96 5.37 2.02 14.97
C ALA A 96 5.33 1.88 16.49
N LEU A 97 4.12 1.82 17.06
CA LEU A 97 3.90 1.74 18.51
C LEU A 97 4.76 0.67 19.25
N PRO A 98 4.99 -0.55 18.71
CA PRO A 98 5.81 -1.56 19.37
C PRO A 98 7.31 -1.22 19.44
N ASP A 99 7.76 -0.19 18.72
CA ASP A 99 9.18 0.20 18.67
C ASP A 99 9.60 1.05 19.88
N ASP A 100 8.67 1.38 20.79
CA ASP A 100 8.92 2.23 21.97
C ASP A 100 9.64 3.53 21.59
N THR A 101 10.91 3.71 21.99
CA THR A 101 11.72 4.89 21.67
C THR A 101 12.53 4.77 20.37
N ASP A 102 12.55 3.60 19.72
CA ASP A 102 13.46 3.30 18.62
C ASP A 102 12.88 3.69 17.25
N VAL A 103 13.55 4.61 16.55
CA VAL A 103 13.19 5.05 15.20
C VAL A 103 14.14 4.46 14.16
N GLU A 104 13.60 4.02 13.03
CA GLU A 104 14.41 3.56 11.89
C GLU A 104 14.55 4.70 10.88
N VAL A 105 15.79 5.10 10.60
CA VAL A 105 16.12 6.11 9.59
C VAL A 105 16.67 5.39 8.35
N LEU A 106 16.13 5.72 7.19
CA LEU A 106 16.51 5.14 5.90
C LEU A 106 17.14 6.21 4.99
N ASP A 107 18.14 5.79 4.23
CA ASP A 107 18.59 6.51 3.04
C ASP A 107 17.55 6.27 1.92
N GLY A 108 16.78 7.30 1.60
CA GLY A 108 15.68 7.24 0.63
C GLY A 108 16.14 7.06 -0.82
N THR A 109 17.42 7.22 -1.13
CA THR A 109 17.97 6.89 -2.46
C THR A 109 18.25 5.40 -2.59
N LYS A 110 18.65 4.73 -1.50
CA LYS A 110 19.02 3.31 -1.47
C LYS A 110 17.91 2.39 -0.98
N GLY A 111 16.97 2.92 -0.20
CA GLY A 111 15.94 2.12 0.48
C GLY A 111 16.49 1.18 1.55
N LYS A 112 17.61 1.57 2.18
CA LYS A 112 18.33 0.81 3.22
C LYS A 112 18.44 1.65 4.49
N VAL A 113 18.70 0.99 5.61
CA VAL A 113 18.95 1.68 6.88
C VAL A 113 20.15 2.61 6.70
N ASP A 114 19.99 3.86 7.13
CA ASP A 114 21.03 4.87 7.06
C ASP A 114 22.20 4.47 7.97
N GLY A 115 23.38 4.35 7.40
CA GLY A 115 24.56 3.86 8.09
C GLY A 115 25.52 3.07 7.20
N PRO A 116 26.71 2.72 7.72
CA PRO A 116 27.78 2.10 6.93
C PRO A 116 27.47 0.67 6.49
N LYS A 117 26.59 -0.04 7.21
CA LYS A 117 26.28 -1.45 6.99
C LYS A 117 25.21 -1.69 5.91
N LEU A 118 24.47 -0.65 5.50
CA LEU A 118 23.36 -0.73 4.54
C LEU A 118 22.35 -1.86 4.87
N ASP A 119 21.96 -1.94 6.14
CA ASP A 119 21.09 -2.99 6.65
C ASP A 119 19.70 -2.96 5.98
N VAL A 120 19.05 -4.13 5.97
CA VAL A 120 17.71 -4.29 5.39
C VAL A 120 16.67 -3.70 6.35
N SER A 121 15.88 -2.75 5.85
CA SER A 121 14.82 -2.11 6.63
C SER A 121 13.76 -3.10 7.13
N ARG A 122 13.21 -2.84 8.33
CA ARG A 122 12.07 -3.57 8.89
C ARG A 122 10.79 -3.47 8.05
N VAL A 123 10.62 -2.39 7.26
CA VAL A 123 9.49 -2.25 6.33
C VAL A 123 9.78 -2.78 4.92
N SER A 124 10.91 -3.47 4.74
CA SER A 124 11.25 -4.12 3.46
C SER A 124 10.32 -5.29 3.14
N LYS A 125 10.23 -5.64 1.85
CA LYS A 125 9.47 -6.82 1.41
C LYS A 125 9.92 -8.11 2.09
N ARG A 126 11.25 -8.27 2.27
CA ARG A 126 11.84 -9.46 2.90
C ARG A 126 11.41 -9.58 4.36
N HIS A 127 11.55 -8.49 5.14
CA HIS A 127 11.19 -8.51 6.56
C HIS A 127 9.68 -8.70 6.75
N LEU A 128 8.85 -7.98 5.99
CA LEU A 128 7.39 -8.16 6.04
C LEU A 128 6.95 -9.57 5.62
N PHE A 129 7.67 -10.22 4.70
CA PHE A 129 7.39 -11.61 4.34
C PHE A 129 7.80 -12.60 5.44
N ALA A 130 8.90 -12.34 6.15
CA ALA A 130 9.27 -13.12 7.32
C ALA A 130 8.20 -13.03 8.43
N LEU A 131 7.68 -11.83 8.70
CA LEU A 131 6.56 -11.65 9.63
C LEU A 131 5.29 -12.38 9.18
N PHE A 132 4.99 -12.36 7.87
CA PHE A 132 3.88 -13.14 7.32
C PHE A 132 4.07 -14.65 7.54
N GLN A 133 5.27 -15.20 7.33
CA GLN A 133 5.56 -16.61 7.57
C GLN A 133 5.44 -16.97 9.06
N SER A 134 5.93 -16.12 9.97
CA SER A 134 5.72 -16.29 11.42
C SER A 134 4.23 -16.24 11.80
N LEU A 135 3.44 -15.38 11.17
CA LEU A 135 1.99 -15.32 11.36
C LEU A 135 1.32 -16.60 10.86
N CYS A 136 1.70 -17.12 9.67
CA CYS A 136 1.18 -18.38 9.15
C CYS A 136 1.45 -19.55 10.12
N ALA A 137 2.66 -19.62 10.69
CA ALA A 137 3.00 -20.62 11.70
C ALA A 137 2.14 -20.49 12.95
N LYS A 138 1.98 -19.26 13.48
CA LYS A 138 1.17 -18.99 14.68
C LYS A 138 -0.32 -19.25 14.47
N ALA A 139 -0.84 -19.02 13.26
CA ALA A 139 -2.23 -19.25 12.89
C ALA A 139 -2.47 -20.66 12.31
N GLU A 140 -1.48 -21.55 12.37
CA GLU A 140 -1.53 -22.92 11.87
C GLU A 140 -1.92 -23.06 10.38
N ARG A 141 -1.65 -22.03 9.57
CA ARG A 141 -1.90 -21.98 8.13
C ARG A 141 -0.76 -22.62 7.33
N ARG A 142 -0.65 -23.94 7.45
CA ARG A 142 0.37 -24.75 6.74
C ARG A 142 0.31 -24.61 5.23
N ASP A 143 -0.88 -24.40 4.68
CA ASP A 143 -1.11 -24.16 3.25
C ASP A 143 -0.40 -22.89 2.74
N LEU A 144 -0.42 -21.82 3.54
CA LEU A 144 0.27 -20.56 3.20
C LEU A 144 1.76 -20.63 3.52
N GLN A 145 2.12 -21.34 4.59
CA GLN A 145 3.51 -21.50 5.00
C GLN A 145 4.32 -22.31 3.98
N ALA A 146 3.69 -23.29 3.33
CA ALA A 146 4.29 -24.11 2.29
C ALA A 146 4.59 -23.35 0.98
N LEU A 147 4.12 -22.10 0.83
CA LEU A 147 4.38 -21.30 -0.37
C LEU A 147 5.84 -20.86 -0.38
N PRO A 148 6.62 -21.23 -1.43
CA PRO A 148 8.08 -21.10 -1.43
C PRO A 148 8.57 -19.67 -1.62
N SER A 149 7.79 -18.82 -2.28
CA SER A 149 8.22 -17.47 -2.68
C SER A 149 7.24 -16.37 -2.27
N TYR A 150 7.77 -15.14 -2.11
CA TYR A 150 6.97 -13.95 -1.84
C TYR A 150 5.93 -13.69 -2.94
N SER A 151 6.27 -13.95 -4.20
CA SER A 151 5.34 -13.85 -5.33
C SER A 151 4.17 -14.82 -5.21
N GLU A 152 4.44 -16.10 -4.92
CA GLU A 152 3.39 -17.12 -4.85
C GLU A 152 2.45 -16.89 -3.67
N ALA A 153 2.98 -16.49 -2.50
CA ALA A 153 2.18 -16.10 -1.36
C ALA A 153 1.18 -14.97 -1.69
N LYS A 154 1.56 -14.04 -2.57
CA LYS A 154 0.68 -12.97 -3.03
C LYS A 154 -0.31 -13.44 -4.10
N GLU A 155 0.12 -14.26 -5.05
CA GLU A 155 -0.77 -14.76 -6.10
C GLU A 155 -1.81 -15.75 -5.56
N ALA A 156 -1.50 -16.45 -4.46
CA ALA A 156 -2.46 -17.28 -3.75
C ALA A 156 -3.67 -16.50 -3.19
N ALA A 157 -3.55 -15.18 -2.98
CA ALA A 157 -4.64 -14.32 -2.53
C ALA A 157 -5.61 -13.99 -3.67
N ARG A 158 -6.30 -15.01 -4.21
CA ARG A 158 -7.09 -14.93 -5.46
C ARG A 158 -8.12 -13.82 -5.47
N ALA A 159 -8.86 -13.62 -4.38
CA ALA A 159 -9.85 -12.55 -4.28
C ALA A 159 -9.22 -11.15 -4.41
N TYR A 160 -8.09 -10.91 -3.73
CA TYR A 160 -7.32 -9.68 -3.85
C TYR A 160 -6.78 -9.49 -5.27
N GLN A 161 -6.27 -10.55 -5.89
CA GLN A 161 -5.72 -10.50 -7.23
C GLN A 161 -6.79 -10.23 -8.30
N GLY A 162 -7.99 -10.81 -8.14
CA GLY A 162 -9.15 -10.54 -8.97
C GLY A 162 -9.57 -9.07 -8.90
N ALA A 163 -9.76 -8.54 -7.69
CA ALA A 163 -10.08 -7.12 -7.50
C ALA A 163 -8.97 -6.19 -8.04
N LYS A 164 -7.70 -6.56 -7.88
CA LYS A 164 -6.55 -5.82 -8.43
C LYS A 164 -6.59 -5.78 -9.95
N GLY A 165 -6.90 -6.90 -10.60
CA GLY A 165 -7.05 -7.00 -12.04
C GLY A 165 -8.16 -6.10 -12.57
N GLN A 166 -9.34 -6.16 -11.96
CA GLN A 166 -10.47 -5.29 -12.31
C GLN A 166 -10.15 -3.81 -12.10
N PHE A 167 -9.48 -3.46 -11.00
CA PHE A 167 -9.04 -2.09 -10.74
C PHE A 167 -8.10 -1.59 -11.85
N PHE A 168 -7.11 -2.37 -12.27
CA PHE A 168 -6.19 -1.98 -13.34
C PHE A 168 -6.88 -1.87 -14.69
N TRP A 169 -7.79 -2.80 -15.00
CA TRP A 169 -8.59 -2.75 -16.21
C TRP A 169 -9.47 -1.50 -16.24
N ALA A 170 -10.18 -1.21 -15.15
CA ALA A 170 -11.05 -0.03 -15.05
C ALA A 170 -10.28 1.29 -15.20
N LEU A 171 -9.06 1.41 -14.67
CA LEU A 171 -8.24 2.61 -14.90
C LEU A 171 -7.96 2.85 -16.38
N GLN A 172 -7.72 1.78 -17.16
CA GLN A 172 -7.50 1.88 -18.59
C GLN A 172 -8.79 2.24 -19.34
N GLU A 173 -9.89 1.53 -19.07
CA GLU A 173 -11.19 1.79 -19.70
C GLU A 173 -11.72 3.21 -19.42
N MET A 174 -11.52 3.71 -18.20
CA MET A 174 -11.95 5.06 -17.84
C MET A 174 -11.02 6.16 -18.39
N GLY A 175 -9.95 5.80 -19.10
CA GLY A 175 -9.01 6.75 -19.72
C GLY A 175 -7.99 7.36 -18.74
N TYR A 176 -7.74 6.74 -17.60
CA TYR A 176 -6.73 7.18 -16.62
C TYR A 176 -5.33 6.58 -16.85
N GLY A 177 -5.19 5.73 -17.85
CA GLY A 177 -3.94 5.08 -18.24
C GLY A 177 -3.64 3.79 -17.47
N SER A 178 -2.60 3.09 -17.91
CA SER A 178 -2.21 1.79 -17.36
C SER A 178 -1.42 1.91 -16.06
N TRP A 179 -1.68 1.00 -15.12
CA TRP A 179 -0.92 0.93 -13.87
C TRP A 179 0.49 0.36 -14.10
N ILE A 180 1.51 1.17 -13.85
CA ILE A 180 2.92 0.76 -14.00
C ILE A 180 3.32 -0.19 -12.85
N CYS A 181 3.61 -1.44 -13.21
CA CYS A 181 4.10 -2.46 -12.28
C CYS A 181 5.64 -2.53 -12.30
N LYS A 182 6.22 -2.99 -11.19
CA LYS A 182 7.63 -3.40 -11.15
C LYS A 182 7.80 -4.76 -11.84
N PRO A 183 9.00 -5.07 -12.35
CA PRO A 183 9.32 -6.39 -12.90
C PRO A 183 9.01 -7.51 -11.90
N GLN A 184 8.70 -8.70 -12.39
CA GLN A 184 8.24 -9.81 -11.54
C GLN A 184 9.37 -10.39 -10.68
N GLU A 185 10.60 -10.29 -11.18
CA GLU A 185 11.87 -10.68 -10.54
C GLU A 185 12.03 -10.01 -9.17
N GLU A 186 11.50 -8.78 -9.02
CA GLU A 186 11.50 -8.01 -7.77
C GLU A 186 10.73 -8.69 -6.62
N LYS A 187 9.87 -9.66 -6.95
CA LYS A 187 9.05 -10.43 -6.01
C LYS A 187 9.43 -11.91 -5.96
N ALA A 188 10.31 -12.36 -6.86
CA ALA A 188 10.71 -13.76 -7.00
C ALA A 188 11.88 -14.06 -6.05
N PHE A 189 11.63 -13.99 -4.74
CA PHE A 189 12.60 -14.35 -3.71
C PHE A 189 11.97 -15.24 -2.65
N SER A 190 12.80 -16.10 -2.04
CA SER A 190 12.46 -16.90 -0.85
C SER A 190 13.18 -16.37 0.41
N LEU A 191 12.77 -16.83 1.59
CA LEU A 191 13.47 -16.47 2.83
C LEU A 191 14.75 -17.29 3.07
N ALA A 192 14.83 -18.50 2.51
CA ALA A 192 15.93 -19.44 2.70
C ALA A 192 17.22 -19.05 1.94
N GLU A 193 17.12 -18.19 0.93
CA GLU A 193 18.26 -17.75 0.10
C GLU A 193 19.03 -16.56 0.71
N ALA A 194 19.41 -16.61 1.99
CA ALA A 194 20.33 -15.63 2.58
C ALA A 194 21.41 -16.25 3.44
#